data_AF-A0A4S8P7P7-F1
#
_entry.id   AF-A0A4S8P7P7-F1
#
_cell.length_a   1.000
_cell.length_b   1.000
_cell.length_c   1.000
_cell.angle_alpha   90.00
_cell.angle_beta   90.00
_cell.angle_gamma   90.00
#
_symmetry.space_group_name_H-M   'P 1'
#
loop_
_entity.id
_entity.type
_entity.pdbx_description
1 polymer ?
#
loop_
_entity_poly.entity_id
_entity_poly.type
_entity_poly.pdbx_seq_one_letter_code
_entity_poly.pdbx_strand_id
1 'polypeptide(L)'
;VPYGRSMGYRFAQGSLWSALAAADVEAVPWPEVAGYARRHLEWWWDKPILDPEGRLTVGYGYPNNSVVEQYLTAGSPWWAMKVFTGLLVGPEHPFWTSTPTLPGPVVAPHKAARAVHIRDETGHVTRLNGQAWHPWARGGQASYGKFAYSSLAGFSHAVAGPGLAAAAPDGALMLSEDGRHWRGREDSDEGSIDANGVITVNWQPWDDVTITTSLEAAVDGWHARVHVIETGRTLHTGEGGWCVPKPGHTSETGDSRATATGQGIRSEIIDPAATREAEVIEPVPGTHLYWPDTVLPVLRGVLEPGKHILKSLIYIGTEA
;
A
#
# COMPACT_ATOMS: atom_id res chain seq x y z
N VAL A 1 3.97 -6.87 -2.41
CA VAL A 1 3.29 -5.63 -1.97
C VAL A 1 4.03 -4.46 -2.60
N PRO A 2 3.37 -3.58 -3.37
CA PRO A 2 4.00 -2.35 -3.86
C PRO A 2 4.35 -1.47 -2.66
N TYR A 3 5.64 -1.19 -2.49
CA TYR A 3 6.17 -0.39 -1.38
C TYR A 3 7.56 0.15 -1.76
N GLY A 4 7.82 1.38 -1.35
CA GLY A 4 9.09 2.05 -1.58
C GLY A 4 9.26 2.51 -3.02
N ARG A 5 10.52 2.59 -3.45
CA ARG A 5 10.90 3.16 -4.75
C ARG A 5 11.14 2.13 -5.84
N SER A 6 11.47 2.64 -7.03
CA SER A 6 11.78 1.88 -8.24
C SER A 6 10.59 1.08 -8.72
N MET A 7 9.39 1.62 -8.51
CA MET A 7 8.16 0.89 -8.77
C MET A 7 7.93 0.65 -10.27
N GLY A 8 8.47 1.52 -11.13
CA GLY A 8 8.40 1.33 -12.58
C GLY A 8 9.40 0.34 -13.18
N TYR A 9 10.28 -0.30 -12.39
CA TYR A 9 11.07 -1.45 -12.85
C TYR A 9 10.20 -2.71 -12.83
N ARG A 10 9.36 -2.86 -13.85
CA ARG A 10 8.41 -4.00 -13.97
C ARG A 10 9.13 -5.34 -13.81
N PHE A 11 8.51 -6.31 -13.16
CA PHE A 11 9.06 -7.66 -12.85
C PHE A 11 10.32 -7.69 -11.96
N ALA A 12 11.06 -6.58 -11.82
CA ALA A 12 12.34 -6.55 -11.13
C ALA A 12 12.21 -6.92 -9.65
N GLN A 13 11.05 -6.67 -9.05
CA GLN A 13 10.71 -7.08 -7.68
C GLN A 13 10.77 -8.61 -7.49
N GLY A 14 10.50 -9.40 -8.53
CA GLY A 14 10.59 -10.86 -8.51
C GLY A 14 11.98 -11.42 -8.84
N SER A 15 12.97 -10.57 -9.17
CA SER A 15 14.27 -11.03 -9.67
C SER A 15 15.08 -11.83 -8.66
N LEU A 16 14.82 -11.67 -7.35
CA LEU A 16 15.46 -12.47 -6.31
C LEU A 16 15.24 -13.98 -6.55
N TRP A 17 14.02 -14.38 -6.91
CA TRP A 17 13.67 -15.79 -7.08
C TRP A 17 14.44 -16.43 -8.24
N SER A 18 14.56 -15.71 -9.35
CA SER A 18 15.34 -16.14 -10.51
C SER A 18 16.84 -16.09 -10.26
N ALA A 19 17.32 -15.20 -9.39
CA ALA A 19 18.72 -15.13 -8.99
C ALA A 19 19.12 -16.31 -8.10
N LEU A 20 18.25 -16.76 -7.20
CA LEU A 20 18.47 -17.98 -6.40
C LEU A 20 18.67 -19.20 -7.29
N ALA A 21 17.83 -19.36 -8.31
CA ALA A 21 17.98 -20.43 -9.30
C ALA A 21 19.32 -20.31 -10.05
N ALA A 22 19.63 -19.12 -10.60
CA ALA A 22 20.87 -18.90 -11.34
C ALA A 22 22.15 -19.16 -10.51
N ALA A 23 22.10 -18.89 -9.21
CA ALA A 23 23.19 -19.13 -8.28
C ALA A 23 23.23 -20.57 -7.74
N ASP A 24 22.21 -21.39 -8.03
CA ASP A 24 21.99 -22.72 -7.46
C ASP A 24 22.03 -22.71 -5.91
N VAL A 25 21.30 -21.77 -5.30
CA VAL A 25 21.19 -21.61 -3.84
C VAL A 25 19.74 -21.71 -3.39
N GLU A 26 19.42 -22.79 -2.68
CA GLU A 26 18.10 -23.00 -2.05
C GLU A 26 17.99 -22.25 -0.71
N ALA A 27 18.03 -20.90 -0.75
CA ALA A 27 17.82 -20.08 0.44
C ALA A 27 16.36 -20.13 0.96
N VAL A 28 15.44 -20.53 0.07
CA VAL A 28 14.01 -20.78 0.28
C VAL A 28 13.68 -22.05 -0.51
N PRO A 29 12.79 -22.95 -0.04
CA PRO A 29 12.50 -24.19 -0.74
C PRO A 29 12.13 -23.99 -2.21
N TRP A 30 12.65 -24.82 -3.11
CA TRP A 30 12.41 -24.68 -4.55
C TRP A 30 10.93 -24.60 -4.97
N PRO A 31 10.00 -25.39 -4.37
CA PRO A 31 8.56 -25.23 -4.61
C PRO A 31 8.01 -23.83 -4.32
N GLU A 32 8.52 -23.16 -3.29
CA GLU A 32 8.13 -21.79 -2.94
C GLU A 32 8.73 -20.79 -3.92
N VAL A 33 10.04 -20.89 -4.20
CA VAL A 33 10.75 -20.02 -5.16
C VAL A 33 10.07 -20.07 -6.53
N ALA A 34 9.78 -21.27 -7.03
CA ALA A 34 9.07 -21.47 -8.29
C ALA A 34 7.68 -20.85 -8.26
N GLY A 35 6.94 -21.02 -7.16
CA GLY A 35 5.62 -20.41 -6.98
C GLY A 35 5.65 -18.89 -6.95
N TYR A 36 6.60 -18.29 -6.23
CA TYR A 36 6.73 -16.82 -6.19
C TYR A 36 7.10 -16.24 -7.55
N ALA A 37 8.04 -16.86 -8.28
CA ALA A 37 8.44 -16.41 -9.61
C ALA A 37 7.28 -16.46 -10.62
N ARG A 38 6.56 -17.60 -10.69
CA ARG A 38 5.45 -17.81 -11.64
C ARG A 38 4.29 -16.86 -11.37
N ARG A 39 3.78 -16.82 -10.14
CA ARG A 39 2.67 -15.92 -9.76
C ARG A 39 3.02 -14.45 -9.96
N HIS A 40 4.28 -14.07 -9.73
CA HIS A 40 4.74 -12.71 -9.99
C HIS A 40 4.63 -12.36 -11.48
N LEU A 41 5.14 -13.22 -12.36
CA LEU A 41 5.06 -13.01 -13.81
C LEU A 41 3.61 -13.05 -14.32
N GLU A 42 2.80 -14.02 -13.86
CA GLU A 42 1.38 -14.13 -14.19
C GLU A 42 0.61 -12.86 -13.82
N TRP A 43 0.76 -12.37 -12.58
CA TRP A 43 0.09 -11.16 -12.13
C TRP A 43 0.41 -9.94 -12.99
N TRP A 44 1.67 -9.81 -13.39
CA TRP A 44 2.14 -8.73 -14.24
C TRP A 44 1.68 -8.85 -15.68
N TRP A 45 1.64 -10.08 -16.23
CA TRP A 45 1.26 -10.33 -17.62
C TRP A 45 -0.24 -10.09 -17.87
N ASP A 46 -1.05 -10.17 -16.81
CA ASP A 46 -2.47 -9.80 -16.81
C ASP A 46 -2.70 -8.27 -16.91
N LYS A 47 -1.66 -7.44 -16.80
CA LYS A 47 -1.79 -5.98 -16.76
C LYS A 47 -1.61 -5.34 -18.14
N PRO A 48 -2.25 -4.18 -18.43
CA PRO A 48 -2.08 -3.44 -19.68
C PRO A 48 -0.72 -2.71 -19.73
N ILE A 49 0.37 -3.46 -19.74
CA ILE A 49 1.74 -2.95 -19.57
C ILE A 49 2.51 -2.82 -20.89
N LEU A 50 1.95 -3.25 -22.01
CA LEU A 50 2.61 -3.16 -23.31
C LEU A 50 2.06 -1.99 -24.13
N ASP A 51 2.93 -1.34 -24.90
CA ASP A 51 2.52 -0.44 -25.98
C ASP A 51 2.07 -1.26 -27.21
N PRO A 52 1.49 -0.62 -28.26
CA PRO A 52 1.07 -1.32 -29.47
C PRO A 52 2.21 -2.08 -30.20
N GLU A 53 3.46 -1.69 -29.98
CA GLU A 53 4.65 -2.36 -30.52
C GLU A 53 5.20 -3.47 -29.60
N GLY A 54 4.50 -3.78 -28.50
CA GLY A 54 4.85 -4.85 -27.57
C GLY A 54 5.95 -4.50 -26.57
N ARG A 55 6.23 -3.21 -26.34
CA ARG A 55 7.30 -2.75 -25.43
C ARG A 55 6.72 -2.38 -24.07
N LEU A 56 7.51 -2.58 -23.02
CA LEU A 56 7.13 -2.18 -21.66
C LEU A 56 7.01 -0.65 -21.56
N THR A 57 5.81 -0.18 -21.25
CA THR A 57 5.52 1.24 -20.94
C THR A 57 6.06 1.69 -19.57
N VAL A 58 6.14 3.01 -19.36
CA VAL A 58 6.44 3.58 -18.03
C VAL A 58 5.17 3.62 -17.19
N GLY A 59 5.26 3.16 -15.93
CA GLY A 59 4.17 3.12 -14.97
C GLY A 59 4.26 1.90 -14.06
N TYR A 60 3.16 1.61 -13.35
CA TYR A 60 3.04 0.39 -12.54
C TYR A 60 2.09 -0.61 -13.22
N GLY A 61 0.84 -0.72 -12.76
CA GLY A 61 -0.15 -1.66 -13.29
C GLY A 61 -0.72 -1.25 -14.66
N TYR A 62 -0.45 -0.04 -15.11
CA TYR A 62 -0.81 0.50 -16.41
C TYR A 62 0.18 1.62 -16.78
N PRO A 63 0.14 2.17 -18.02
CA PRO A 63 0.99 3.29 -18.39
C PRO A 63 0.63 4.53 -17.55
N ASN A 64 1.56 4.98 -16.70
CA ASN A 64 1.32 6.11 -15.82
C ASN A 64 2.64 6.74 -15.32
N ASN A 65 2.94 7.95 -15.79
CA ASN A 65 4.16 8.68 -15.40
C ASN A 65 4.06 9.40 -14.05
N SER A 66 2.85 9.59 -13.51
CA SER A 66 2.66 10.34 -12.26
C SER A 66 3.09 9.55 -11.03
N VAL A 67 2.97 8.22 -11.08
CA VAL A 67 3.19 7.29 -9.96
C VAL A 67 4.60 6.68 -9.93
N VAL A 68 5.49 7.13 -10.81
CA VAL A 68 6.88 6.67 -10.87
C VAL A 68 7.85 7.78 -10.50
N GLU A 69 9.04 7.38 -10.03
CA GLU A 69 10.05 8.29 -9.54
C GLU A 69 10.69 9.12 -10.67
N GLN A 70 11.22 10.29 -10.30
CA GLN A 70 11.73 11.31 -11.24
C GLN A 70 12.94 10.88 -12.08
N TYR A 71 13.59 9.77 -11.75
CA TYR A 71 14.74 9.25 -12.48
C TYR A 71 14.35 8.17 -13.51
N LEU A 72 13.08 7.76 -13.57
CA LEU A 72 12.66 6.79 -14.57
C LEU A 72 12.58 7.41 -15.96
N THR A 73 13.05 6.63 -16.94
CA THR A 73 13.05 6.97 -18.36
C THR A 73 12.40 5.84 -19.16
N ALA A 74 12.21 6.02 -20.46
CA ALA A 74 11.60 5.00 -21.34
C ALA A 74 12.35 3.65 -21.33
N GLY A 75 13.64 3.62 -21.01
CA GLY A 75 14.41 2.38 -20.88
C GLY A 75 14.31 1.71 -19.51
N SER A 76 13.87 2.43 -18.48
CA SER A 76 13.79 1.94 -17.10
C SER A 76 12.93 0.69 -16.91
N PRO A 77 11.77 0.53 -17.58
CA PRO A 77 10.97 -0.69 -17.46
C PRO A 77 11.73 -1.97 -17.84
N TRP A 78 12.76 -1.88 -18.69
CA TRP A 78 13.55 -3.04 -19.13
C TRP A 78 14.50 -3.60 -18.07
N TRP A 79 14.62 -2.98 -16.90
CA TRP A 79 15.20 -3.65 -15.71
C TRP A 79 14.44 -4.93 -15.34
N ALA A 80 13.22 -5.10 -15.85
CA ALA A 80 12.47 -6.34 -15.97
C ALA A 80 13.29 -7.55 -16.40
N MET A 81 14.27 -7.38 -17.28
CA MET A 81 15.02 -8.51 -17.85
C MET A 81 15.76 -9.33 -16.79
N LYS A 82 16.02 -8.77 -15.61
CA LYS A 82 16.64 -9.46 -14.48
C LYS A 82 15.85 -10.69 -14.01
N VAL A 83 14.52 -10.72 -14.19
CA VAL A 83 13.72 -11.89 -13.82
C VAL A 83 14.05 -13.10 -14.71
N PHE A 84 14.64 -12.90 -15.89
CA PHE A 84 14.99 -13.98 -16.81
C PHE A 84 16.36 -14.62 -16.52
N THR A 85 17.07 -14.20 -15.46
CA THR A 85 18.31 -14.89 -15.04
C THR A 85 18.08 -16.35 -14.69
N GLY A 86 16.85 -16.74 -14.33
CA GLY A 86 16.48 -18.12 -14.10
C GLY A 86 16.65 -19.01 -15.34
N LEU A 87 16.66 -18.45 -16.56
CA LEU A 87 16.92 -19.20 -17.79
C LEU A 87 18.35 -19.75 -17.91
N LEU A 88 19.25 -19.39 -16.98
CA LEU A 88 20.61 -19.93 -16.93
C LEU A 88 20.67 -21.37 -16.43
N VAL A 89 19.64 -21.86 -15.71
CA VAL A 89 19.60 -23.26 -15.26
C VAL A 89 18.87 -24.16 -16.26
N GLY A 90 19.36 -25.41 -16.38
CA GLY A 90 18.81 -26.41 -17.30
C GLY A 90 17.37 -26.84 -16.94
N PRO A 91 16.63 -27.46 -17.89
CA PRO A 91 15.21 -27.77 -17.75
C PRO A 91 14.87 -28.71 -16.58
N GLU A 92 15.82 -29.51 -16.13
CA GLU A 92 15.65 -30.44 -15.00
C GLU A 92 15.81 -29.77 -13.61
N HIS A 93 16.23 -28.51 -13.57
CA HIS A 93 16.46 -27.81 -12.30
C HIS A 93 15.15 -27.68 -11.48
N PRO A 94 15.18 -27.86 -10.15
CA PRO A 94 13.99 -27.79 -9.30
C PRO A 94 13.15 -26.51 -9.44
N PHE A 95 13.77 -25.38 -9.79
CA PHE A 95 13.06 -24.13 -10.14
C PHE A 95 11.99 -24.32 -11.24
N TRP A 96 12.25 -25.21 -12.21
CA TRP A 96 11.32 -25.54 -13.29
C TRP A 96 10.44 -26.74 -12.97
N THR A 97 11.00 -27.77 -12.34
CA THR A 97 10.32 -29.07 -12.17
C THR A 97 9.50 -29.17 -10.89
N SER A 98 9.72 -28.31 -9.90
CA SER A 98 8.94 -28.33 -8.66
C SER A 98 7.49 -27.96 -8.89
N THR A 99 6.59 -28.68 -8.21
CA THR A 99 5.19 -28.28 -8.05
C THR A 99 5.12 -27.08 -7.10
N PRO A 100 4.62 -25.91 -7.54
CA PRO A 100 4.55 -24.72 -6.70
C PRO A 100 3.73 -24.92 -5.44
N THR A 101 4.25 -24.46 -4.30
CA THR A 101 3.48 -24.39 -3.06
C THR A 101 2.77 -23.04 -2.91
N LEU A 102 1.64 -23.06 -2.22
CA LEU A 102 0.95 -21.87 -1.75
C LEU A 102 1.28 -21.67 -0.27
N PRO A 103 1.93 -20.56 0.10
CA PRO A 103 2.21 -20.27 1.50
C PRO A 103 0.90 -20.01 2.24
N GLY A 104 0.78 -20.55 3.45
CA GLY A 104 -0.39 -20.34 4.31
C GLY A 104 -0.46 -18.93 4.90
N PRO A 105 -1.57 -18.60 5.59
CA PRO A 105 -1.74 -17.34 6.28
C PRO A 105 -0.69 -17.16 7.38
N VAL A 106 -0.21 -15.93 7.56
CA VAL A 106 0.80 -15.61 8.58
C VAL A 106 0.74 -14.14 8.99
N VAL A 107 0.95 -13.87 10.28
CA VAL A 107 1.28 -12.54 10.80
C VAL A 107 2.75 -12.55 11.20
N ALA A 108 3.58 -11.81 10.48
CA ALA A 108 5.04 -11.84 10.62
C ALA A 108 5.59 -10.45 10.98
N PRO A 109 5.99 -10.21 12.25
CA PRO A 109 6.68 -8.98 12.64
C PRO A 109 8.15 -9.02 12.22
N HIS A 110 8.56 -8.07 11.39
CA HIS A 110 9.94 -7.90 10.92
C HIS A 110 10.57 -6.64 11.53
N LYS A 111 11.14 -6.80 12.74
CA LYS A 111 11.74 -5.69 13.50
C LYS A 111 12.80 -4.91 12.74
N ALA A 112 13.60 -5.54 11.88
CA ALA A 112 14.62 -4.84 11.08
C ALA A 112 14.00 -3.97 9.98
N ALA A 113 12.89 -4.41 9.40
CA ALA A 113 12.17 -3.68 8.34
C ALA A 113 11.13 -2.69 8.90
N ARG A 114 11.00 -2.59 10.23
CA ARG A 114 9.94 -1.83 10.93
C ARG A 114 8.55 -2.09 10.33
N ALA A 115 8.25 -3.35 10.01
CA ALA A 115 7.01 -3.71 9.35
C ALA A 115 6.44 -5.02 9.91
N VAL A 116 5.12 -5.16 9.81
CA VAL A 116 4.40 -6.41 10.06
C VAL A 116 3.73 -6.80 8.76
N HIS A 117 4.01 -8.00 8.27
CA HIS A 117 3.36 -8.54 7.09
C HIS A 117 2.25 -9.50 7.52
N ILE A 118 1.04 -9.27 7.03
CA ILE A 118 -0.12 -10.13 7.22
C ILE A 118 -0.41 -10.77 5.88
N ARG A 119 -0.27 -12.08 5.77
CA ARG A 119 -0.79 -12.87 4.65
C ARG A 119 -2.12 -13.50 5.09
N ASP A 120 -3.19 -13.23 4.37
CA ASP A 120 -4.49 -13.85 4.62
C ASP A 120 -4.64 -15.21 3.93
N GLU A 121 -5.78 -15.88 4.14
CA GLU A 121 -6.10 -17.19 3.55
C GLU A 121 -6.16 -17.18 2.02
N THR A 122 -6.46 -16.02 1.42
CA THR A 122 -6.49 -15.83 -0.05
C THR A 122 -5.09 -15.54 -0.62
N GLY A 123 -4.08 -15.40 0.24
CA GLY A 123 -2.70 -15.14 -0.12
C GLY A 123 -2.38 -13.66 -0.34
N HIS A 124 -3.32 -12.74 -0.11
CA HIS A 124 -3.05 -11.31 -0.15
C HIS A 124 -2.22 -10.89 1.05
N VAL A 125 -1.35 -9.90 0.83
CA VAL A 125 -0.44 -9.40 1.85
C VAL A 125 -0.73 -7.94 2.16
N THR A 126 -1.03 -7.65 3.41
CA THR A 126 -1.02 -6.30 3.98
C THR A 126 0.30 -6.09 4.72
N ARG A 127 0.97 -4.98 4.45
CA ARG A 127 2.17 -4.53 5.15
C ARG A 127 1.80 -3.35 6.03
N LEU A 128 1.75 -3.55 7.35
CA LEU A 128 1.73 -2.44 8.30
C LEU A 128 3.14 -1.84 8.38
N ASN A 129 3.22 -0.52 8.39
CA ASN A 129 4.44 0.21 8.15
C ASN A 129 4.81 1.14 9.31
N GLY A 130 5.95 0.86 9.91
CA GLY A 130 6.64 1.72 10.86
C GLY A 130 7.78 2.54 10.23
N GLN A 131 8.17 2.28 8.98
CA GLN A 131 9.31 2.99 8.37
C GLN A 131 8.98 4.46 8.10
N ALA A 132 9.97 5.32 8.31
CA ALA A 132 9.90 6.74 7.94
C ALA A 132 9.94 6.92 6.42
N TRP A 133 9.54 8.10 5.94
CA TRP A 133 9.61 8.44 4.52
C TRP A 133 10.93 9.11 4.15
N HIS A 134 11.19 9.20 2.85
CA HIS A 134 12.38 9.86 2.31
C HIS A 134 12.02 10.98 1.31
N PRO A 135 12.48 12.22 1.53
CA PRO A 135 12.06 13.38 0.74
C PRO A 135 12.62 13.45 -0.67
N TRP A 136 13.69 12.71 -0.94
CA TRP A 136 14.35 12.81 -2.24
C TRP A 136 13.50 12.20 -3.37
N ALA A 137 12.65 11.20 -3.11
CA ALA A 137 11.90 10.50 -4.14
C ALA A 137 10.56 11.20 -4.43
N ARG A 138 10.22 11.39 -5.71
CA ARG A 138 8.88 11.82 -6.12
C ARG A 138 7.85 10.85 -5.54
N GLY A 139 6.82 11.37 -4.88
CA GLY A 139 5.82 10.55 -4.21
C GLY A 139 6.37 9.76 -3.02
N GLY A 140 7.51 10.18 -2.45
CA GLY A 140 8.17 9.48 -1.34
C GLY A 140 7.26 9.32 -0.12
N GLN A 141 6.43 10.32 0.19
CA GLN A 141 5.48 10.23 1.30
C GLN A 141 4.42 9.14 1.05
N ALA A 142 3.89 9.02 -0.17
CA ALA A 142 2.98 7.94 -0.52
C ALA A 142 3.69 6.57 -0.53
N SER A 143 4.91 6.52 -1.07
CA SER A 143 5.64 5.28 -1.31
C SER A 143 6.28 4.69 -0.06
N TYR A 144 6.61 5.51 0.94
CA TYR A 144 7.26 5.11 2.18
C TYR A 144 6.49 5.47 3.45
N GLY A 145 5.67 6.52 3.41
CA GLY A 145 5.11 7.19 4.58
C GLY A 145 3.71 6.76 5.00
N LYS A 146 2.99 5.93 4.22
CA LYS A 146 1.65 5.43 4.61
C LYS A 146 1.74 4.43 5.75
N PHE A 147 0.67 4.26 6.52
CA PHE A 147 0.63 3.31 7.63
C PHE A 147 0.43 1.86 7.18
N ALA A 148 -0.17 1.65 6.01
CA ALA A 148 -0.35 0.33 5.45
C ALA A 148 -0.16 0.33 3.93
N TYR A 149 0.29 -0.80 3.38
CA TYR A 149 0.32 -1.10 1.95
C TYR A 149 -0.34 -2.46 1.67
N SER A 150 -1.03 -2.61 0.55
CA SER A 150 -1.74 -3.86 0.21
C SER A 150 -1.28 -4.42 -1.14
N SER A 151 -1.03 -5.74 -1.22
CA SER A 151 -0.81 -6.39 -2.52
C SER A 151 -2.06 -6.40 -3.39
N LEU A 152 -3.25 -6.42 -2.76
CA LEU A 152 -4.54 -6.45 -3.44
C LEU A 152 -4.94 -5.06 -3.94
N ALA A 153 -4.79 -4.04 -3.09
CA ALA A 153 -5.26 -2.69 -3.39
C ALA A 153 -4.20 -1.74 -3.93
N GLY A 154 -2.90 -2.00 -3.77
CA GLY A 154 -1.88 -1.02 -4.12
C GLY A 154 -1.94 0.23 -3.22
N PHE A 155 -1.63 1.39 -3.80
CA PHE A 155 -1.78 2.69 -3.14
C PHE A 155 -1.88 3.86 -4.14
N SER A 156 -2.30 5.04 -3.67
CA SER A 156 -2.29 6.30 -4.45
C SER A 156 -1.15 7.24 -4.08
N HIS A 157 -0.71 8.04 -5.06
CA HIS A 157 0.13 9.23 -4.84
C HIS A 157 -0.75 10.46 -4.66
N ALA A 158 -0.40 11.33 -3.71
CA ALA A 158 -1.04 12.64 -3.62
C ALA A 158 -0.62 13.52 -4.81
N VAL A 159 -1.50 14.44 -5.23
CA VAL A 159 -1.21 15.47 -6.23
C VAL A 159 -1.40 16.86 -5.64
N ALA A 160 -0.74 17.84 -6.23
CA ALA A 160 -0.94 19.23 -5.84
C ALA A 160 -2.39 19.64 -6.17
N GLY A 161 -3.14 20.06 -5.15
CA GLY A 161 -4.53 20.49 -5.31
C GLY A 161 -5.26 20.56 -3.97
N PRO A 162 -6.43 21.22 -3.95
CA PRO A 162 -7.25 21.27 -2.76
C PRO A 162 -8.07 19.97 -2.58
N GLY A 163 -8.39 19.65 -1.34
CA GLY A 163 -9.33 18.62 -0.95
C GLY A 163 -8.71 17.25 -0.73
N LEU A 164 -9.47 16.41 -0.02
CA LEU A 164 -9.01 15.08 0.38
C LEU A 164 -8.84 14.14 -0.84
N ALA A 165 -9.55 14.40 -1.93
CA ALA A 165 -9.40 13.70 -3.21
C ALA A 165 -7.98 13.88 -3.82
N ALA A 166 -7.39 15.07 -3.69
CA ALA A 166 -6.01 15.32 -4.13
C ALA A 166 -4.98 14.70 -3.17
N ALA A 167 -5.33 14.62 -1.88
CA ALA A 167 -4.50 14.03 -0.83
C ALA A 167 -4.42 12.50 -0.89
N ALA A 168 -5.50 11.86 -1.36
CA ALA A 168 -5.66 10.40 -1.52
C ALA A 168 -5.20 9.61 -0.26
N PRO A 169 -5.95 9.67 0.85
CA PRO A 169 -5.54 9.13 2.15
C PRO A 169 -5.60 7.59 2.26
N ASP A 170 -5.62 6.83 1.16
CA ASP A 170 -5.61 5.35 1.25
C ASP A 170 -4.38 4.89 2.04
N GLY A 171 -4.58 3.99 3.00
CA GLY A 171 -3.49 3.54 3.87
C GLY A 171 -2.97 4.59 4.87
N ALA A 172 -3.60 5.77 5.01
CA ALA A 172 -3.04 6.92 5.74
C ALA A 172 -4.07 7.74 6.55
N LEU A 173 -3.56 8.54 7.49
CA LEU A 173 -4.26 9.67 8.09
C LEU A 173 -3.68 10.96 7.52
N MET A 174 -4.55 11.84 7.04
CA MET A 174 -4.20 13.18 6.56
C MET A 174 -4.87 14.23 7.45
N LEU A 175 -4.18 15.36 7.63
CA LEU A 175 -4.61 16.47 8.47
C LEU A 175 -4.57 17.78 7.68
N SER A 176 -5.46 18.71 8.02
CA SER A 176 -5.54 20.02 7.35
C SER A 176 -5.97 21.10 8.33
N GLU A 177 -5.31 22.26 8.27
CA GLU A 177 -5.68 23.44 9.07
C GLU A 177 -6.81 24.27 8.44
N ASP A 178 -7.05 24.11 7.13
CA ASP A 178 -7.99 24.92 6.34
C ASP A 178 -9.06 24.09 5.61
N GLY A 179 -9.02 22.76 5.74
CA GLY A 179 -9.88 21.81 5.03
C GLY A 179 -9.57 21.68 3.53
N ARG A 180 -8.53 22.36 3.04
CA ARG A 180 -8.17 22.44 1.61
C ARG A 180 -6.82 21.80 1.35
N HIS A 181 -5.79 22.10 2.14
CA HIS A 181 -4.46 21.55 1.96
C HIS A 181 -4.18 20.50 3.03
N TRP A 182 -3.81 19.31 2.59
CA TRP A 182 -3.73 18.13 3.44
C TRP A 182 -2.29 17.64 3.54
N ARG A 183 -1.86 17.32 4.77
CA ARG A 183 -0.53 16.80 5.09
C ARG A 183 -0.67 15.44 5.75
N GLY A 184 0.16 14.50 5.33
CA GLY A 184 0.25 13.19 5.96
C GLY A 184 1.40 13.12 6.97
N ARG A 185 1.89 11.91 7.21
CA ARG A 185 3.09 11.68 8.00
C ARG A 185 4.32 12.25 7.28
N GLU A 186 4.93 13.28 7.86
CA GLU A 186 6.14 13.97 7.36
C GLU A 186 7.31 13.71 8.30
N ASP A 187 7.52 14.53 9.35
CA ASP A 187 8.58 14.27 10.33
C ASP A 187 8.19 13.09 11.21
N SER A 188 8.89 11.96 11.06
CA SER A 188 8.57 10.75 11.79
C SER A 188 9.83 9.98 12.19
N ASP A 189 9.81 9.45 13.41
CA ASP A 189 10.79 8.47 13.84
C ASP A 189 10.60 7.15 13.07
N GLU A 190 11.66 6.34 13.03
CA GLU A 190 11.51 4.92 12.71
C GLU A 190 10.67 4.24 13.79
N GLY A 191 9.57 3.62 13.39
CA GLY A 191 8.65 2.96 14.31
C GLY A 191 9.28 1.79 15.07
N SER A 192 8.74 1.47 16.24
CA SER A 192 9.10 0.30 17.03
C SER A 192 8.05 -0.80 16.88
N ILE A 193 8.44 -2.06 17.15
CA ILE A 193 7.52 -3.21 17.19
C ILE A 193 7.69 -3.89 18.54
N ASP A 194 6.59 -4.00 19.29
CA ASP A 194 6.59 -4.62 20.61
C ASP A 194 6.58 -6.17 20.56
N ALA A 195 6.37 -6.81 21.70
CA ALA A 195 6.32 -8.28 21.80
C ALA A 195 5.05 -8.89 21.16
N ASN A 196 3.97 -8.12 21.04
CA ASN A 196 2.70 -8.54 20.47
C ASN A 196 2.62 -8.24 18.96
N GLY A 197 3.63 -7.58 18.40
CA GLY A 197 3.65 -7.21 16.99
C GLY A 197 2.95 -5.88 16.70
N VAL A 198 2.64 -5.07 17.72
CA VAL A 198 2.07 -3.74 17.52
C VAL A 198 3.19 -2.80 17.07
N ILE A 199 2.97 -2.10 15.95
CA ILE A 199 3.86 -1.03 15.50
C ILE A 199 3.47 0.26 16.19
N THR A 200 4.43 1.03 16.70
CA THR A 200 4.22 2.40 17.17
C THR A 200 5.13 3.37 16.43
N VAL A 201 4.56 4.45 15.91
CA VAL A 201 5.29 5.54 15.23
C VAL A 201 4.92 6.88 15.85
N ASN A 202 5.93 7.68 16.17
CA ASN A 202 5.76 9.09 16.53
C ASN A 202 6.04 9.97 15.30
N TRP A 203 5.20 10.98 15.10
CA TRP A 203 5.36 11.92 14.01
C TRP A 203 4.76 13.29 14.34
N GLN A 204 5.23 14.30 13.63
CA GLN A 204 4.97 15.71 13.90
C GLN A 204 4.73 16.48 12.60
N PRO A 205 3.46 16.72 12.20
CA PRO A 205 3.15 17.46 10.97
C PRO A 205 3.24 19.00 11.12
N TRP A 206 3.27 19.51 12.36
CA TRP A 206 3.51 20.91 12.71
C TRP A 206 4.22 21.00 14.08
N ASP A 207 4.90 22.12 14.35
CA ASP A 207 5.65 22.33 15.61
C ASP A 207 4.80 22.18 16.90
N ASP A 208 3.49 22.37 16.82
CA ASP A 208 2.51 22.27 17.91
C ASP A 208 1.55 21.06 17.79
N VAL A 209 1.86 20.10 16.92
CA VAL A 209 1.04 18.89 16.71
C VAL A 209 1.90 17.64 16.85
N THR A 210 1.69 16.85 17.90
CA THR A 210 2.39 15.57 18.10
C THR A 210 1.42 14.41 17.98
N ILE A 211 1.85 13.35 17.29
CA ILE A 211 1.00 12.20 17.01
C ILE A 211 1.75 10.91 17.26
N THR A 212 1.16 10.05 18.07
CA THR A 212 1.58 8.66 18.21
C THR A 212 0.55 7.77 17.53
N THR A 213 0.96 7.09 16.47
CA THR A 213 0.15 6.09 15.77
C THR A 213 0.56 4.69 16.19
N SER A 214 -0.40 3.88 16.61
CA SER A 214 -0.23 2.43 16.80
C SER A 214 -0.98 1.65 15.73
N LEU A 215 -0.35 0.60 15.19
CA LEU A 215 -0.92 -0.29 14.17
C LEU A 215 -0.91 -1.72 14.68
N GLU A 216 -2.06 -2.36 14.62
CA GLU A 216 -2.24 -3.73 15.09
C GLU A 216 -2.81 -4.58 13.96
N ALA A 217 -2.16 -5.70 13.70
CA ALA A 217 -2.63 -6.69 12.74
C ALA A 217 -3.86 -7.41 13.29
N ALA A 218 -4.87 -7.59 12.46
CA ALA A 218 -5.88 -8.62 12.66
C ALA A 218 -5.76 -9.66 11.54
N VAL A 219 -6.33 -10.84 11.75
CA VAL A 219 -6.40 -11.87 10.71
C VAL A 219 -7.53 -11.54 9.72
N ASP A 220 -7.49 -12.14 8.53
CA ASP A 220 -8.55 -12.08 7.50
C ASP A 220 -8.85 -10.68 6.93
N GLY A 221 -7.79 -9.97 6.52
CA GLY A 221 -7.91 -8.70 5.77
C GLY A 221 -8.12 -7.45 6.64
N TRP A 222 -8.21 -7.61 7.96
CA TRP A 222 -8.40 -6.52 8.91
C TRP A 222 -7.09 -6.01 9.51
N HIS A 223 -7.04 -4.71 9.83
CA HIS A 223 -6.08 -4.14 10.76
C HIS A 223 -6.69 -2.95 11.50
N ALA A 224 -6.15 -2.65 12.69
CA ALA A 224 -6.56 -1.50 13.48
C ALA A 224 -5.49 -0.40 13.42
N ARG A 225 -5.94 0.85 13.46
CA ARG A 225 -5.07 2.02 13.66
C ARG A 225 -5.59 2.84 14.83
N VAL A 226 -4.68 3.28 15.68
CA VAL A 226 -4.99 4.17 16.80
C VAL A 226 -4.06 5.38 16.71
N HIS A 227 -4.62 6.58 16.70
CA HIS A 227 -3.88 7.83 16.67
C HIS A 227 -4.15 8.60 17.96
N VAL A 228 -3.11 8.81 18.77
CA VAL A 228 -3.15 9.75 19.89
C VAL A 228 -2.58 11.07 19.39
N ILE A 229 -3.40 12.11 19.35
CA ILE A 229 -3.09 13.41 18.74
C ILE A 229 -3.15 14.47 19.83
N GLU A 230 -2.07 15.21 20.02
CA GLU A 230 -2.06 16.45 20.82
C GLU A 230 -1.83 17.63 19.86
N THR A 231 -2.77 18.57 19.81
CA THR A 231 -2.75 19.70 18.86
C THR A 231 -2.98 21.03 19.54
N GLY A 232 -2.19 22.05 19.20
CA GLY A 232 -2.39 23.45 19.59
C GLY A 232 -3.38 24.22 18.71
N ARG A 233 -3.89 23.60 17.65
CA ARG A 233 -4.72 24.21 16.60
C ARG A 233 -5.93 23.36 16.24
N THR A 234 -6.92 23.96 15.61
CA THR A 234 -8.04 23.23 15.00
C THR A 234 -7.55 22.49 13.77
N LEU A 235 -7.91 21.21 13.62
CA LEU A 235 -7.49 20.35 12.51
C LEU A 235 -8.67 19.59 11.92
N HIS A 236 -8.83 19.64 10.60
CA HIS A 236 -9.62 18.68 9.86
C HIS A 236 -8.83 17.37 9.68
N THR A 237 -9.50 16.23 9.84
CA THR A 237 -8.92 14.89 9.68
C THR A 237 -9.55 14.18 8.49
N GLY A 238 -8.76 13.40 7.75
CA GLY A 238 -9.22 12.51 6.70
C GLY A 238 -8.40 11.23 6.71
N GLU A 239 -9.02 10.10 7.08
CA GLU A 239 -8.36 8.80 7.17
C GLU A 239 -8.95 7.85 6.12
N GLY A 240 -8.12 7.20 5.33
CA GLY A 240 -8.58 6.30 4.27
C GLY A 240 -8.42 4.82 4.61
N GLY A 241 -9.40 4.05 4.13
CA GLY A 241 -9.28 2.60 3.96
C GLY A 241 -8.37 2.30 2.78
N TRP A 242 -8.94 1.73 1.72
CA TRP A 242 -8.26 1.37 0.48
C TRP A 242 -9.03 1.85 -0.74
N CYS A 243 -8.30 2.18 -1.79
CA CYS A 243 -8.92 2.43 -3.08
C CYS A 243 -9.44 1.12 -3.67
N VAL A 244 -10.59 1.19 -4.35
CA VAL A 244 -11.10 0.13 -5.22
C VAL A 244 -11.42 0.71 -6.61
N PRO A 245 -11.47 -0.12 -7.68
CA PRO A 245 -11.80 0.36 -9.02
C PRO A 245 -13.16 1.07 -9.06
N LYS A 246 -13.21 2.26 -9.68
CA LYS A 246 -14.45 3.03 -9.83
C LYS A 246 -15.46 2.43 -10.82
N PRO A 247 -15.08 1.89 -11.99
CA PRO A 247 -16.07 1.39 -12.95
C PRO A 247 -16.91 0.25 -12.37
N GLY A 248 -18.24 0.45 -12.31
CA GLY A 248 -19.19 -0.55 -11.80
C GLY A 248 -19.13 -0.78 -10.29
N HIS A 249 -18.53 0.13 -9.52
CA HIS A 249 -18.46 0.00 -8.06
C HIS A 249 -19.83 0.14 -7.39
N THR A 250 -19.95 -0.44 -6.20
CA THR A 250 -21.00 -0.16 -5.23
C THR A 250 -20.39 0.48 -3.99
N SER A 251 -21.16 1.32 -3.30
CA SER A 251 -20.71 1.98 -2.07
C SER A 251 -21.86 2.10 -1.07
N GLU A 252 -21.52 1.95 0.20
CA GLU A 252 -22.44 2.15 1.32
C GLU A 252 -21.77 3.05 2.37
N THR A 253 -22.49 4.05 2.84
CA THR A 253 -22.06 4.96 3.91
C THR A 253 -23.12 4.97 5.00
N GLY A 254 -22.71 4.68 6.23
CA GLY A 254 -23.52 4.84 7.43
C GLY A 254 -22.88 5.84 8.39
N ASP A 255 -23.43 5.97 9.59
CA ASP A 255 -23.04 7.01 10.57
C ASP A 255 -21.54 7.00 10.92
N SER A 256 -20.90 5.82 10.91
CA SER A 256 -19.49 5.65 11.30
C SER A 256 -18.73 4.63 10.44
N ARG A 257 -19.28 4.25 9.29
CA ARG A 257 -18.75 3.19 8.43
C ARG A 257 -18.90 3.58 6.96
N ALA A 258 -17.83 3.40 6.19
CA ALA A 258 -17.87 3.52 4.74
C ALA A 258 -17.30 2.25 4.09
N THR A 259 -17.98 1.77 3.07
CA THR A 259 -17.63 0.58 2.30
C THR A 259 -17.69 0.90 0.82
N ALA A 260 -16.74 0.37 0.05
CA ALA A 260 -16.81 0.36 -1.41
C ALA A 260 -16.34 -1.00 -1.94
N THR A 261 -17.08 -1.55 -2.90
CA THR A 261 -16.71 -2.76 -3.63
C THR A 261 -16.57 -2.42 -5.11
N GLY A 262 -15.43 -2.77 -5.71
CA GLY A 262 -15.17 -2.62 -7.15
C GLY A 262 -14.42 -3.82 -7.70
N GLN A 263 -14.91 -4.41 -8.80
CA GLN A 263 -14.31 -5.57 -9.46
C GLN A 263 -14.00 -6.74 -8.49
N GLY A 264 -14.92 -7.03 -7.57
CA GLY A 264 -14.76 -8.10 -6.58
C GLY A 264 -13.80 -7.78 -5.43
N ILE A 265 -13.32 -6.53 -5.30
CA ILE A 265 -12.48 -6.07 -4.20
C ILE A 265 -13.31 -5.19 -3.28
N ARG A 266 -13.44 -5.55 -2.00
CA ARG A 266 -14.10 -4.74 -0.97
C ARG A 266 -13.08 -4.02 -0.10
N SER A 267 -13.21 -2.71 0.00
CA SER A 267 -12.57 -1.88 1.02
C SER A 267 -13.60 -1.39 2.03
N GLU A 268 -13.22 -1.36 3.30
CA GLU A 268 -14.08 -0.84 4.36
C GLU A 268 -13.27 -0.14 5.45
N ILE A 269 -13.84 0.92 6.02
CA ILE A 269 -13.30 1.67 7.15
C ILE A 269 -14.42 1.95 8.16
N ILE A 270 -14.14 1.68 9.44
CA ILE A 270 -15.09 1.85 10.55
C ILE A 270 -14.47 2.72 11.65
N ASP A 271 -15.25 3.67 12.14
CA ASP A 271 -15.01 4.39 13.39
C ASP A 271 -15.83 3.75 14.53
N PRO A 272 -15.22 2.90 15.40
CA PRO A 272 -15.95 2.23 16.47
C PRO A 272 -16.49 3.18 17.53
N ALA A 273 -15.98 4.41 17.60
CA ALA A 273 -16.46 5.43 18.53
C ALA A 273 -17.65 6.25 17.96
N ALA A 274 -17.92 6.14 16.66
CA ALA A 274 -18.93 6.93 15.94
C ALA A 274 -18.83 8.45 16.21
N THR A 275 -17.59 8.98 16.19
CA THR A 275 -17.29 10.40 16.37
C THR A 275 -16.88 11.09 15.08
N ARG A 276 -16.67 10.33 13.99
CA ARG A 276 -16.26 10.80 12.67
C ARG A 276 -17.31 10.45 11.62
N GLU A 277 -17.45 11.33 10.64
CA GLU A 277 -18.32 11.15 9.49
C GLU A 277 -17.67 10.18 8.49
N ALA A 278 -18.44 9.21 7.99
CA ALA A 278 -17.99 8.29 6.98
C ALA A 278 -18.46 8.71 5.58
N GLU A 279 -17.55 8.68 4.61
CA GLU A 279 -17.81 9.13 3.23
C GLU A 279 -17.07 8.20 2.25
N VAL A 280 -17.52 8.13 0.99
CA VAL A 280 -16.73 7.58 -0.11
C VAL A 280 -16.38 8.72 -1.05
N ILE A 281 -15.08 8.98 -1.22
CA ILE A 281 -14.56 10.03 -2.11
C ILE A 281 -14.01 9.44 -3.40
N GLU A 282 -13.80 10.30 -4.39
CA GLU A 282 -13.12 9.95 -5.64
C GLU A 282 -11.75 10.62 -5.68
N PRO A 283 -10.65 9.88 -5.44
CA PRO A 283 -9.30 10.39 -5.67
C PRO A 283 -9.10 10.87 -7.11
N VAL A 284 -8.17 11.81 -7.30
CA VAL A 284 -7.90 12.36 -8.64
C VAL A 284 -7.48 11.22 -9.59
N PRO A 285 -8.06 11.12 -10.80
CA PRO A 285 -7.67 10.10 -11.77
C PRO A 285 -6.18 10.10 -12.09
N GLY A 286 -5.65 8.92 -12.39
CA GLY A 286 -4.25 8.76 -12.76
C GLY A 286 -3.28 8.86 -11.58
N THR A 287 -3.74 8.83 -10.33
CA THR A 287 -2.88 8.89 -9.13
C THR A 287 -2.65 7.54 -8.45
N HIS A 288 -3.43 6.53 -8.80
CA HIS A 288 -3.36 5.20 -8.20
C HIS A 288 -2.44 4.26 -9.00
N LEU A 289 -1.75 3.34 -8.31
CA LEU A 289 -0.77 2.45 -8.94
C LEU A 289 -1.40 1.40 -9.87
N TYR A 290 -2.59 0.91 -9.53
CA TYR A 290 -3.21 -0.24 -10.22
C TYR A 290 -4.31 0.16 -11.19
N TRP A 291 -5.00 1.27 -10.93
CA TRP A 291 -6.24 1.62 -11.62
C TRP A 291 -6.25 3.10 -11.99
N PRO A 292 -6.72 3.48 -13.19
CA PRO A 292 -6.81 4.89 -13.58
C PRO A 292 -7.82 5.69 -12.75
N ASP A 293 -8.93 5.06 -12.39
CA ASP A 293 -10.04 5.68 -11.66
C ASP A 293 -10.44 4.82 -10.45
N THR A 294 -10.53 5.44 -9.28
CA THR A 294 -10.78 4.77 -8.01
C THR A 294 -11.82 5.48 -7.19
N VAL A 295 -12.45 4.75 -6.26
CA VAL A 295 -13.20 5.31 -5.13
C VAL A 295 -12.53 4.88 -3.82
N LEU A 296 -12.67 5.70 -2.78
CA LEU A 296 -11.98 5.51 -1.51
C LEU A 296 -12.93 5.78 -0.33
N PRO A 297 -13.27 4.75 0.47
CA PRO A 297 -13.89 4.94 1.77
C PRO A 297 -12.98 5.71 2.73
N VAL A 298 -13.52 6.74 3.38
CA VAL A 298 -12.81 7.60 4.32
C VAL A 298 -13.63 7.89 5.58
N LEU A 299 -12.92 8.24 6.65
CA LEU A 299 -13.48 8.86 7.85
C LEU A 299 -12.98 10.31 7.98
N ARG A 300 -13.88 11.23 8.29
CA ARG A 300 -13.63 12.67 8.40
C ARG A 300 -14.05 13.21 9.75
N GLY A 301 -13.36 14.26 10.19
CA GLY A 301 -13.63 14.86 11.49
C GLY A 301 -12.94 16.21 11.65
N VAL A 302 -13.23 16.88 12.75
CA VAL A 302 -12.60 18.13 13.17
C VAL A 302 -12.17 17.98 14.62
N LEU A 303 -10.92 18.34 14.90
CA LEU A 303 -10.32 18.34 16.23
C LEU A 303 -10.10 19.78 16.65
N GLU A 304 -10.57 20.14 17.84
CA GLU A 304 -10.20 21.41 18.49
C GLU A 304 -8.85 21.27 19.21
N PRO A 305 -8.19 22.38 19.63
CA PRO A 305 -6.98 22.30 20.44
C PRO A 305 -7.15 21.40 21.68
N GLY A 306 -6.20 20.50 21.91
CA GLY A 306 -6.24 19.52 23.00
C GLY A 306 -5.72 18.14 22.61
N LYS A 307 -6.11 17.14 23.41
CA LYS A 307 -5.71 15.73 23.26
C LYS A 307 -6.88 14.88 22.77
N HIS A 308 -6.65 14.13 21.70
CA HIS A 308 -7.66 13.32 21.01
C HIS A 308 -7.15 11.90 20.78
N ILE A 309 -8.10 10.96 20.68
CA ILE A 309 -7.81 9.58 20.30
C ILE A 309 -8.73 9.20 19.16
N LEU A 310 -8.16 8.91 17.99
CA LEU A 310 -8.88 8.36 16.86
C LEU A 310 -8.58 6.86 16.76
N LYS A 311 -9.59 6.04 16.48
CA LYS A 311 -9.44 4.59 16.33
C LYS A 311 -10.14 4.16 15.05
N SER A 312 -9.50 3.39 14.19
CA SER A 312 -10.14 2.87 12.98
C SER A 312 -9.93 1.37 12.86
N LEU A 313 -10.95 0.68 12.34
CA LEU A 313 -10.82 -0.67 11.81
C LEU A 313 -10.87 -0.58 10.29
N ILE A 314 -9.93 -1.23 9.63
CA ILE A 314 -9.74 -1.15 8.18
C ILE A 314 -9.77 -2.57 7.62
N TYR A 315 -10.50 -2.77 6.53
CA TYR A 315 -10.57 -4.03 5.83
C TYR A 315 -10.24 -3.89 4.35
N ILE A 316 -9.57 -4.92 3.83
CA ILE A 316 -9.43 -5.17 2.40
C ILE A 316 -9.52 -6.67 2.14
N GLY A 317 -10.31 -7.06 1.13
CA GLY A 317 -10.43 -8.46 0.72
C GLY A 317 -11.21 -8.61 -0.57
N THR A 318 -11.30 -9.85 -1.06
CA THR A 318 -12.08 -10.22 -2.24
C THR A 318 -13.46 -10.73 -1.84
N GLU A 319 -14.49 -10.35 -2.60
CA GLU A 319 -15.82 -10.94 -2.51
C GLU A 319 -15.96 -12.09 -3.52
N ALA A 320 -16.65 -13.15 -3.11
CA ALA A 320 -16.86 -14.37 -3.91
C ALA A 320 -17.94 -14.19 -4.98
#